data_AF-A0A6P3QG22-F1
#
_entry.id   AF-A0A6P3QG22-F1
#
_cell.length_a   1.000
_cell.length_b   1.000
_cell.length_c   1.000
_cell.angle_alpha   90.00
_cell.angle_beta   90.00
_cell.angle_gamma   90.00
#
_symmetry.space_group_name_H-M   'P 1'
#
loop_
_entity.id
_entity.type
_entity.pdbx_description
1 polymer ?
#
loop_
_entity_poly.entity_id
_entity_poly.type
_entity_poly.pdbx_seq_one_letter_code
_entity_poly.pdbx_strand_id
1 'polypeptide(L)'
;MGSPSTLPDALLFVLSVFFRKIFILQLVGLVLTHNFTDCDFEKIRTTYREVIFGKLNSYMNGTKCTLCNNYVYCKDRPDCLSKIVRLTFYPTHGCTSLAKEIFAMKTNATLTLQCPGYSGIRINNTQAMKKREDTTNECRDVVSNLIRLWARFTRI
;
A
#
# COMPACT_ATOMS: atom_id res chain seq x y z
N MET A 1 5.94 -32.98 -52.24
CA MET A 1 6.84 -32.35 -51.23
C MET A 1 6.51 -30.87 -51.17
N GLY A 2 6.16 -30.37 -49.98
CA GLY A 2 5.91 -28.94 -49.75
C GLY A 2 4.68 -28.68 -48.88
N SER A 3 4.77 -28.97 -47.59
CA SER A 3 3.78 -28.47 -46.62
C SER A 3 3.84 -26.94 -46.57
N PRO A 4 2.72 -26.21 -46.65
CA PRO A 4 2.73 -24.76 -46.46
C PRO A 4 2.87 -24.47 -44.97
N SER A 5 3.97 -23.82 -44.62
CA SER A 5 4.26 -23.27 -43.30
C SER A 5 3.38 -22.05 -43.01
N THR A 6 2.09 -22.26 -42.74
CA THR A 6 1.16 -21.24 -42.22
C THR A 6 1.12 -21.19 -40.69
N LEU A 7 1.84 -22.09 -40.02
CA LEU A 7 1.89 -22.17 -38.56
C LEU A 7 2.68 -21.04 -37.85
N PRO A 8 3.76 -20.44 -38.41
CA PRO A 8 4.61 -19.53 -37.62
C PRO A 8 4.00 -18.13 -37.44
N ASP A 9 3.30 -17.58 -38.45
CA ASP A 9 2.85 -16.18 -38.41
C ASP A 9 1.65 -15.96 -37.49
N ALA A 10 0.72 -16.93 -37.44
CA ALA A 10 -0.41 -16.89 -36.51
C ALA A 10 0.04 -17.02 -35.05
N LEU A 11 1.04 -17.87 -34.79
CA LEU A 11 1.64 -18.01 -33.45
C LEU A 11 2.38 -16.73 -33.02
N LEU A 12 3.14 -16.10 -33.91
CA LEU A 12 3.81 -14.83 -33.63
C LEU A 12 2.82 -13.69 -33.35
N PHE A 13 1.68 -13.65 -34.05
CA PHE A 13 0.63 -12.65 -33.82
C PHE A 13 -0.07 -12.85 -32.47
N VAL A 14 -0.41 -14.10 -32.13
CA VAL A 14 -1.03 -14.46 -30.84
C VAL A 14 -0.07 -14.17 -29.68
N LEU A 15 1.20 -14.54 -29.82
CA LEU A 15 2.24 -14.25 -28.83
C LEU A 15 2.44 -12.73 -28.66
N SER A 16 2.51 -11.95 -29.76
CA SER A 16 2.63 -10.48 -29.72
C SER A 16 1.49 -9.80 -28.95
N VAL A 17 0.25 -10.21 -29.19
CA VAL A 17 -0.92 -9.66 -28.48
C VAL A 17 -0.95 -10.11 -27.02
N PHE A 18 -0.57 -11.35 -26.73
CA PHE A 18 -0.46 -11.86 -25.35
C PHE A 18 0.62 -11.12 -24.55
N PHE A 19 1.81 -10.92 -25.12
CA PHE A 19 2.91 -10.22 -24.45
C PHE A 19 2.58 -8.73 -24.22
N ARG A 20 1.91 -8.05 -25.16
CA ARG A 20 1.44 -6.68 -24.92
C ARG A 20 0.47 -6.59 -23.74
N LYS A 21 -0.44 -7.55 -23.57
CA LYS A 21 -1.34 -7.61 -22.41
C LYS A 21 -0.61 -7.93 -21.10
N ILE A 22 0.38 -8.84 -21.14
CA ILE A 22 1.20 -9.18 -19.97
C ILE A 22 2.09 -7.99 -19.55
N PHE A 23 2.68 -7.27 -20.51
CA PHE A 23 3.50 -6.08 -20.23
C PHE A 23 2.68 -4.95 -19.60
N ILE A 24 1.45 -4.73 -20.04
CA ILE A 24 0.57 -3.72 -19.41
C ILE A 24 0.19 -4.15 -17.98
N LEU A 25 -0.11 -5.42 -17.74
CA LEU A 25 -0.38 -5.90 -16.38
C LEU A 25 0.83 -5.79 -15.45
N GLN A 26 2.04 -6.09 -15.97
CA GLN A 26 3.28 -5.93 -15.22
C GLN A 26 3.64 -4.47 -15.01
N LEU A 27 3.39 -3.57 -15.95
CA LEU A 27 3.60 -2.12 -15.77
C LEU A 27 2.70 -1.54 -14.66
N VAL A 28 1.49 -2.06 -14.47
CA VAL A 28 0.61 -1.63 -13.36
C VAL A 28 1.09 -2.19 -12.00
N GLY A 29 1.79 -3.34 -12.00
CA GLY A 29 2.39 -3.94 -10.80
C GLY A 29 3.82 -3.49 -10.50
N LEU A 30 4.55 -2.95 -11.49
CA LEU A 30 5.94 -2.51 -11.41
C LEU A 30 6.07 -1.00 -11.13
N VAL A 31 4.94 -0.29 -11.01
CA VAL A 31 4.93 1.09 -10.55
C VAL A 31 5.10 1.11 -9.03
N LEU A 32 6.38 1.25 -8.66
CA LEU A 32 6.89 1.97 -7.49
C LEU A 32 6.82 1.26 -6.12
N THR A 33 7.67 0.25 -5.91
CA THR A 33 8.32 0.15 -4.58
C THR A 33 9.27 1.34 -4.47
N HIS A 34 8.74 2.48 -4.02
CA HIS A 34 9.54 3.66 -3.76
C HIS A 34 10.63 3.33 -2.72
N ASN A 35 11.85 3.81 -2.96
CA ASN A 35 12.94 3.67 -2.01
C ASN A 35 12.87 4.79 -0.97
N PHE A 36 12.51 4.43 0.26
CA PHE A 36 12.35 5.39 1.37
C PHE A 36 13.66 5.75 2.09
N THR A 37 14.82 5.36 1.57
CA THR A 37 16.13 5.58 2.23
C THR A 37 16.45 7.07 2.38
N ASP A 38 16.05 7.90 1.41
CA ASP A 38 16.39 9.32 1.35
C ASP A 38 15.32 10.24 1.98
N CYS A 39 14.36 9.69 2.72
CA CYS A 39 13.32 10.48 3.36
C CYS A 39 13.83 11.25 4.60
N ASP A 40 13.22 12.41 4.86
CA ASP A 40 13.40 13.14 6.12
C ASP A 40 12.62 12.46 7.27
N PHE A 41 13.26 11.46 7.88
CA PHE A 41 12.63 10.65 8.91
C PHE A 41 12.23 11.43 10.16
N GLU A 42 12.97 12.48 10.53
CA GLU A 42 12.64 13.25 11.74
C GLU A 42 11.38 14.10 11.52
N LYS A 43 11.21 14.72 10.33
CA LYS A 43 9.95 15.41 10.02
C LYS A 43 8.76 14.46 9.92
N ILE A 44 8.96 13.27 9.34
CA ILE A 44 7.93 12.23 9.30
C ILE A 44 7.55 11.80 10.73
N ARG A 45 8.54 11.59 11.60
CA ARG A 45 8.36 11.22 13.01
C ARG A 45 7.58 12.27 13.79
N THR A 46 7.93 13.55 13.61
CA THR A 46 7.23 14.68 14.24
C THR A 46 5.78 14.73 13.78
N THR A 47 5.54 14.68 12.47
CA THR A 47 4.18 14.69 11.90
C THR A 47 3.36 13.48 12.37
N TYR A 48 4.00 12.31 12.52
CA TYR A 48 3.33 11.15 13.08
C TYR A 48 2.85 11.41 14.52
N ARG A 49 3.74 11.91 15.38
CA ARG A 49 3.43 12.16 16.80
C ARG A 49 2.33 13.21 16.98
N GLU A 50 2.40 14.29 16.20
CA GLU A 50 1.51 15.44 16.36
C GLU A 50 0.16 15.26 15.66
N VAL A 51 0.12 14.54 14.53
CA VAL A 51 -1.06 14.49 13.66
C VAL A 51 -1.56 13.06 13.46
N ILE A 52 -0.72 12.18 12.89
CA ILE A 52 -1.20 10.88 12.39
C ILE A 52 -1.62 9.96 13.54
N PHE A 53 -0.88 9.95 14.66
CA PHE A 53 -1.16 9.11 15.81
C PHE A 53 -2.55 9.38 16.40
N GLY A 54 -2.93 10.65 16.56
CA GLY A 54 -4.26 11.03 17.04
C GLY A 54 -5.37 10.52 16.12
N LYS A 55 -5.16 10.53 14.80
CA LYS A 55 -6.14 10.04 13.82
C LYS A 55 -6.24 8.51 13.79
N LEU A 56 -5.12 7.80 13.94
CA LEU A 56 -5.12 6.34 14.11
C LEU A 56 -5.87 5.92 15.38
N ASN A 57 -5.62 6.58 16.51
CA ASN A 57 -6.32 6.28 17.75
C ASN A 57 -7.81 6.62 17.69
N SER A 58 -8.17 7.73 17.04
CA SER A 58 -9.57 8.08 16.80
C SER A 58 -10.29 7.03 15.98
N TYR A 59 -9.65 6.46 14.94
CA TYR A 59 -10.21 5.36 14.16
C TYR A 59 -10.43 4.11 15.02
N MET A 60 -9.47 3.79 15.89
CA MET A 60 -9.58 2.65 16.80
C MET A 60 -10.65 2.85 17.89
N ASN A 61 -11.13 4.08 18.13
CA ASN A 61 -12.14 4.43 19.14
C ASN A 61 -11.89 3.76 20.50
N GLY A 62 -10.64 3.74 20.98
CA GLY A 62 -10.24 3.11 22.24
C GLY A 62 -10.38 1.58 22.30
N THR A 63 -10.83 0.95 21.22
CA THR A 63 -11.06 -0.49 21.18
C THR A 63 -9.72 -1.19 20.99
N LYS A 64 -9.34 -2.03 21.95
CA LYS A 64 -8.14 -2.86 21.82
C LYS A 64 -8.42 -3.94 20.81
N CYS A 65 -7.48 -4.13 19.90
CA CYS A 65 -7.52 -5.20 18.93
C CYS A 65 -7.57 -6.56 19.64
N THR A 66 -8.56 -7.39 19.29
CA THR A 66 -8.83 -8.68 19.93
C THR A 66 -8.04 -9.83 19.30
N LEU A 67 -7.62 -9.71 18.03
CA LEU A 67 -6.93 -10.76 17.27
C LEU A 67 -5.51 -10.37 16.81
N CYS A 68 -4.90 -9.36 17.43
CA CYS A 68 -3.58 -8.83 17.04
C CYS A 68 -2.38 -9.71 17.42
N ASN A 69 -2.49 -11.01 17.19
CA ASN A 69 -1.41 -11.99 17.35
C ASN A 69 -0.45 -12.00 16.16
N ASN A 70 -0.82 -11.42 15.01
CA ASN A 70 0.09 -11.31 13.87
C ASN A 70 1.09 -10.16 14.08
N TYR A 71 2.33 -10.53 14.37
CA TYR A 71 3.45 -9.61 14.52
C TYR A 71 3.89 -9.07 13.16
N VAL A 72 3.56 -7.81 12.85
CA VAL A 72 4.12 -7.12 11.70
C VAL A 72 5.43 -6.44 12.10
N TYR A 73 6.54 -7.04 11.68
CA TYR A 73 7.90 -6.55 11.93
C TYR A 73 8.39 -5.63 10.81
N CYS A 74 9.24 -4.65 11.13
CA CYS A 74 10.08 -3.97 10.15
C CYS A 74 11.55 -3.88 10.62
N LYS A 75 12.52 -4.01 9.71
CA LYS A 75 13.95 -4.06 10.05
C LYS A 75 14.51 -2.68 10.40
N ASP A 76 14.29 -1.71 9.53
CA ASP A 76 14.83 -0.35 9.56
C ASP A 76 13.74 0.68 9.18
N ARG A 77 14.06 1.98 9.28
CA ARG A 77 13.10 3.06 8.99
C ARG A 77 12.49 2.96 7.57
N PRO A 78 13.28 2.75 6.49
CA PRO A 78 12.72 2.55 5.14
C PRO A 78 11.79 1.34 5.02
N ASP A 79 12.14 0.19 5.62
CA ASP A 79 11.27 -1.00 5.61
C ASP A 79 9.96 -0.75 6.38
N CYS A 80 10.01 0.00 7.48
CA CYS A 80 8.80 0.39 8.19
C CYS A 80 7.89 1.25 7.30
N LEU A 81 8.42 2.28 6.63
CA LEU A 81 7.63 3.15 5.73
C LEU A 81 7.04 2.36 4.56
N SER A 82 7.79 1.44 3.98
CA SER A 82 7.32 0.54 2.91
C SER A 82 6.11 -0.28 3.36
N LYS A 83 6.17 -0.86 4.57
CA LYS A 83 5.07 -1.66 5.13
C LYS A 83 3.88 -0.80 5.55
N ILE A 84 4.11 0.41 6.06
CA ILE A 84 3.06 1.38 6.35
C ILE A 84 2.28 1.74 5.07
N VAL A 85 2.98 2.08 3.99
CA VAL A 85 2.35 2.39 2.69
C VAL A 85 1.56 1.19 2.18
N ARG A 86 2.15 -0.02 2.25
CA ARG A 86 1.47 -1.24 1.82
C ARG A 86 0.15 -1.47 2.55
N LEU A 87 0.17 -1.44 3.89
CA LEU A 87 -1.02 -1.68 4.70
C LEU A 87 -2.05 -0.54 4.64
N THR A 88 -1.62 0.69 4.36
CA THR A 88 -2.52 1.86 4.31
C THR A 88 -3.27 1.95 2.98
N PHE A 89 -2.63 1.63 1.87
CA PHE A 89 -3.15 1.97 0.54
C PHE A 89 -3.49 0.78 -0.35
N TYR A 90 -3.00 -0.42 -0.03
CA TYR A 90 -3.29 -1.61 -0.82
C TYR A 90 -4.32 -2.48 -0.08
N PRO A 91 -5.36 -2.97 -0.79
CA PRO A 91 -6.36 -3.84 -0.19
C PRO A 91 -5.73 -5.08 0.46
N THR A 92 -6.19 -5.39 1.66
CA THR A 92 -5.88 -6.63 2.38
C THR A 92 -7.12 -7.50 2.49
N HIS A 93 -6.96 -8.81 2.66
CA HIS A 93 -8.10 -9.70 2.87
C HIS A 93 -8.88 -9.24 4.11
N GLY A 94 -10.18 -8.97 3.95
CA GLY A 94 -11.05 -8.47 5.02
C GLY A 94 -11.03 -6.95 5.26
N CYS A 95 -10.08 -6.21 4.67
CA CYS A 95 -10.07 -4.76 4.72
C CYS A 95 -9.74 -4.16 3.36
N THR A 96 -10.78 -3.69 2.68
CA THR A 96 -10.70 -3.21 1.30
C THR A 96 -10.48 -1.71 1.19
N SER A 97 -10.79 -0.93 2.22
CA SER A 97 -10.71 0.53 2.15
C SER A 97 -10.16 1.20 3.41
N LEU A 98 -8.87 1.56 3.39
CA LEU A 98 -8.26 2.52 4.34
C LEU A 98 -7.77 3.81 3.69
N ALA A 99 -7.59 3.83 2.36
CA ALA A 99 -6.96 4.93 1.65
C ALA A 99 -7.68 6.29 1.81
N LYS A 100 -8.99 6.26 2.10
CA LYS A 100 -9.83 7.45 2.31
C LYS A 100 -9.87 7.94 3.76
N GLU A 101 -9.29 7.19 4.69
CA GLU A 101 -9.25 7.58 6.09
C GLU A 101 -8.36 8.81 6.29
N ILE A 102 -8.68 9.62 7.30
CA ILE A 102 -7.94 10.87 7.56
C ILE A 102 -6.47 10.57 7.85
N PHE A 103 -6.17 9.49 8.60
CA PHE A 103 -4.78 9.10 8.88
C PHE A 103 -4.04 8.69 7.59
N ALA A 104 -4.73 8.06 6.63
CA ALA A 104 -4.15 7.64 5.36
C ALA A 104 -3.83 8.84 4.48
N MET A 105 -4.76 9.78 4.35
CA MET A 105 -4.52 11.03 3.61
C MET A 105 -3.36 11.84 4.20
N LYS A 106 -3.29 11.94 5.54
CA LYS A 106 -2.17 12.62 6.22
C LYS A 106 -0.85 11.88 6.03
N THR A 107 -0.86 10.55 6.06
CA THR A 107 0.32 9.72 5.76
C THR A 107 0.81 9.99 4.34
N ASN A 108 -0.08 9.94 3.34
CA ASN A 108 0.27 10.17 1.94
C ASN A 108 0.90 11.55 1.74
N ALA A 109 0.25 12.61 2.25
CA ALA A 109 0.74 13.98 2.14
C ALA A 109 2.09 14.18 2.84
N THR A 110 2.29 13.56 4.01
CA THR A 110 3.57 13.61 4.73
C THR A 110 4.68 12.97 3.93
N LEU A 111 4.44 11.78 3.38
CA LEU A 111 5.44 11.08 2.57
C LEU A 111 5.74 11.82 1.28
N THR A 112 4.74 12.39 0.60
CA THR A 112 4.95 13.20 -0.61
C THR A 112 5.81 14.43 -0.33
N LEU A 113 5.67 15.03 0.85
CA LEU A 113 6.46 16.20 1.23
C LEU A 113 7.88 15.83 1.67
N GLN A 114 8.05 14.71 2.38
CA GLN A 114 9.30 14.39 3.08
C GLN A 114 10.15 13.30 2.41
N CYS A 115 9.67 12.66 1.35
CA CYS A 115 10.41 11.64 0.61
C CYS A 115 10.65 12.10 -0.84
N PRO A 116 11.89 12.42 -1.21
CA PRO A 116 12.24 12.82 -2.57
C PRO A 116 11.84 11.74 -3.59
N GLY A 117 11.06 12.11 -4.62
CA GLY A 117 10.62 11.18 -5.65
C GLY A 117 9.41 10.30 -5.28
N TYR A 118 8.84 10.45 -4.08
CA TYR A 118 7.56 9.83 -3.75
C TYR A 118 6.40 10.68 -4.27
N SER A 119 5.75 10.22 -5.34
CA SER A 119 4.65 10.94 -5.99
C SER A 119 3.31 10.87 -5.25
N GLY A 120 3.25 10.11 -4.15
CA GLY A 120 2.00 9.83 -3.45
C GLY A 120 1.10 8.81 -4.15
N ILE A 121 0.26 8.13 -3.39
CA ILE A 121 -0.76 7.24 -3.95
C ILE A 121 -1.93 8.05 -4.48
N ARG A 122 -2.31 7.82 -5.75
CA ARG A 122 -3.56 8.33 -6.31
C ARG A 122 -4.73 7.50 -5.80
N ILE A 123 -5.64 8.13 -5.05
CA ILE A 123 -6.86 7.49 -4.56
C ILE A 123 -7.91 7.59 -5.67
N ASN A 124 -8.10 6.50 -6.43
CA ASN A 124 -9.11 6.45 -7.48
C ASN A 124 -10.49 6.06 -6.90
N ASN A 125 -11.56 6.68 -7.42
CA ASN A 125 -12.94 6.41 -7.03
C ASN A 125 -13.39 4.96 -7.26
N THR A 126 -12.67 4.17 -8.07
CA THR A 126 -12.98 2.76 -8.34
C THR A 126 -12.87 1.85 -7.12
N GLN A 127 -12.11 2.24 -6.09
CA GLN A 127 -12.12 1.55 -4.78
C GLN A 127 -13.47 1.67 -4.06
N ALA A 128 -14.40 2.52 -4.54
CA ALA A 128 -15.74 2.69 -3.98
C ALA A 128 -16.78 1.68 -4.49
N MET A 129 -16.52 0.93 -5.58
CA MET A 129 -17.56 0.12 -6.23
C MET A 129 -17.73 -1.30 -5.68
N LYS A 130 -16.91 -1.74 -4.73
CA LYS A 130 -17.18 -2.96 -3.96
C LYS A 130 -17.31 -2.62 -2.49
N LYS A 131 -18.52 -2.19 -2.08
CA LYS A 131 -19.02 -2.42 -0.72
C LYS A 131 -19.16 -3.94 -0.52
N ARG A 132 -18.05 -4.68 -0.45
CA ARG A 132 -18.05 -5.82 0.46
C ARG A 132 -18.11 -5.19 1.84
N GLU A 133 -18.95 -5.74 2.69
CA GLU A 133 -19.05 -5.37 4.09
C GLU A 133 -17.63 -5.54 4.67
N ASP A 134 -16.86 -4.44 4.74
CA ASP A 134 -15.59 -4.39 5.46
C ASP A 134 -16.00 -4.75 6.89
N THR A 135 -15.72 -5.99 7.32
CA THR A 135 -16.04 -6.33 8.69
C THR A 135 -15.14 -5.43 9.52
N THR A 136 -15.77 -4.54 10.28
CA THR A 136 -15.08 -3.41 10.94
C THR A 136 -13.91 -3.91 11.81
N ASN A 137 -13.96 -5.17 12.24
CA ASN A 137 -12.91 -5.85 12.99
C ASN A 137 -11.64 -6.14 12.17
N GLU A 138 -11.74 -6.59 10.92
CA GLU A 138 -10.59 -6.91 10.07
C GLU A 138 -9.78 -5.64 9.73
N CYS A 139 -10.46 -4.53 9.42
CA CYS A 139 -9.77 -3.24 9.23
C CYS A 139 -9.13 -2.72 10.52
N ARG A 140 -9.75 -2.95 11.68
CA ARG A 140 -9.14 -2.59 12.98
C ARG A 140 -7.86 -3.38 13.25
N ASP A 141 -7.79 -4.64 12.84
CA ASP A 141 -6.55 -5.44 12.96
C ASP A 141 -5.44 -4.85 12.08
N VAL A 142 -5.76 -4.43 10.86
CA VAL A 142 -4.81 -3.73 9.97
C VAL A 142 -4.34 -2.41 10.60
N VAL A 143 -5.25 -1.60 11.13
CA VAL A 143 -4.91 -0.30 11.75
C VAL A 143 -4.09 -0.49 13.03
N SER A 144 -4.36 -1.52 13.82
CA SER A 144 -3.54 -1.87 14.98
C SER A 144 -2.11 -2.23 14.57
N ASN A 145 -1.94 -2.99 13.47
CA ASN A 145 -0.62 -3.26 12.91
C ASN A 145 0.07 -2.01 12.38
N LEU A 146 -0.66 -1.07 11.78
CA LEU A 146 -0.13 0.24 11.39
C LEU A 146 0.41 1.01 12.60
N ILE A 147 -0.34 1.05 13.71
CA ILE A 147 0.11 1.72 14.95
C ILE A 147 1.43 1.09 15.45
N ARG A 148 1.55 -0.24 15.41
CA ARG A 148 2.78 -0.95 15.82
C ARG A 148 3.97 -0.64 14.90
N LEU A 149 3.76 -0.63 13.59
CA LEU A 149 4.79 -0.26 12.61
C LEU A 149 5.27 1.18 12.82
N TRP A 150 4.34 2.12 13.01
CA TRP A 150 4.69 3.50 13.32
C TRP A 150 5.44 3.64 14.65
N ALA A 151 4.98 2.97 15.70
CA ALA A 151 5.67 2.96 16.99
C ALA A 151 7.12 2.45 16.83
N ARG A 152 7.32 1.40 16.03
CA ARG A 152 8.66 0.89 15.73
C ARG A 152 9.50 1.87 14.91
N PHE A 153 8.94 2.44 13.82
CA PHE A 153 9.58 3.49 13.02
C PHE A 153 10.12 4.63 13.89
N THR A 154 9.36 5.06 14.90
CA THR A 154 9.77 6.17 15.79
C THR A 154 10.86 5.82 16.81
N ARG A 155 11.15 4.53 17.00
CA ARG A 155 12.10 3.99 17.99
C ARG A 155 13.43 3.55 17.37
N ILE A 156 13.43 3.14 16.10
CA ILE A 156 14.64 2.90 15.30
C ILE A 156 15.31 4.26 15.05
#